data_AF-A0A1I3DS00-F1
#
_entry.id   AF-A0A1I3DS00-F1
#
_cell.length_a   1.000
_cell.length_b   1.000
_cell.length_c   1.000
_cell.angle_alpha   90.00
_cell.angle_beta   90.00
_cell.angle_gamma   90.00
#
_symmetry.space_group_name_H-M   'P 1'
#
loop_
_entity.id
_entity.type
_entity.pdbx_description
1 polymer ?
#
loop_
_entity_poly.entity_id
_entity_poly.type
_entity_poly.pdbx_seq_one_letter_code
_entity_poly.pdbx_strand_id
1 'polypeptide(L)'
;MPTRTNNLSSKELATLLKNAVQEGAGNAIKKEQPILEKLTKATAYRLYGRSNIDRWLREGLISTHTDDSSKTFLDRSELETVSGSSNRITYLPVTDR
;
A
#
# COMPACT_ATOMS: atom_id res chain seq x y z
N MET A 1 13.77 -42.62 34.51
CA MET A 1 13.48 -41.21 34.14
C MET A 1 12.14 -41.20 33.43
N PRO A 2 11.03 -40.81 34.06
CA PRO A 2 9.77 -40.71 33.35
C PRO A 2 9.79 -39.44 32.50
N THR A 3 9.62 -39.59 31.18
CA THR A 3 9.34 -38.48 30.28
C THR A 3 7.96 -37.94 30.64
N ARG A 4 7.93 -36.73 31.20
CA ARG A 4 6.69 -36.01 31.49
C ARG A 4 6.01 -35.69 30.15
N THR A 5 5.07 -36.52 29.73
CA THR A 5 4.12 -36.17 28.68
C THR A 5 3.21 -35.08 29.23
N ASN A 6 3.58 -33.82 28.98
CA ASN A 6 2.67 -32.70 29.17
C ASN A 6 1.53 -32.86 28.15
N ASN A 7 0.45 -33.52 28.57
CA ASN A 7 -0.81 -33.53 27.83
C ASN A 7 -1.36 -32.11 27.84
N LEU A 8 -1.06 -31.32 26.80
CA LEU A 8 -1.69 -30.02 26.59
C LEU A 8 -3.20 -30.23 26.54
N SER A 9 -3.93 -29.47 27.35
CA SER A 9 -5.38 -29.43 27.24
C SER A 9 -5.77 -28.89 25.86
N SER A 10 -6.89 -29.37 25.31
CA SER A 10 -7.39 -28.92 24.00
C SER A 10 -7.50 -27.38 23.91
N LYS A 11 -7.80 -26.71 25.04
CA LYS A 11 -7.84 -25.24 25.13
C LYS A 11 -6.47 -24.57 25.02
N GLU A 12 -5.44 -25.18 25.59
CA GLU A 12 -4.06 -24.68 25.52
C GLU A 12 -3.52 -24.84 24.10
N LEU A 13 -3.81 -25.98 23.46
CA LEU A 13 -3.47 -26.20 22.06
C LEU A 13 -4.14 -25.18 21.14
N ALA A 14 -5.44 -24.91 21.33
CA ALA A 14 -6.17 -23.92 20.54
C ALA A 14 -5.59 -22.51 20.71
N THR A 15 -5.17 -22.15 21.93
CA THR A 15 -4.55 -20.86 22.23
C THR A 15 -3.18 -20.74 21.57
N LEU A 16 -2.37 -21.81 21.66
CA LEU A 16 -1.05 -21.85 21.03
C LEU A 16 -1.14 -21.75 19.50
N LEU A 17 -2.09 -22.45 18.89
CA LEU A 17 -2.35 -22.35 17.45
C LEU A 17 -2.77 -20.94 17.04
N LYS A 18 -3.70 -20.33 17.80
CA LYS A 18 -4.17 -18.97 17.52
C LYS A 18 -3.01 -17.97 17.55
N ASN A 19 -2.15 -18.05 18.56
CA ASN A 19 -1.00 -17.17 18.69
C ASN A 19 0.00 -17.38 17.54
N ALA A 20 0.31 -18.62 17.20
CA ALA A 20 1.20 -18.94 16.08
C ALA A 20 0.65 -18.40 14.73
N VAL A 21 -0.66 -18.49 14.51
CA VAL A 21 -1.31 -17.91 13.31
C VAL A 21 -1.24 -16.39 13.32
N GLN A 22 -1.48 -15.73 14.47
CA GLN A 22 -1.40 -14.27 14.58
C GLN A 22 0.02 -13.76 14.33
N GLU A 23 1.03 -14.42 14.90
CA GLU A 23 2.44 -14.09 14.68
C GLU A 23 2.87 -14.37 13.23
N GLY A 24 2.44 -15.50 12.67
CA GLY A 24 2.69 -15.85 11.27
C GLY A 24 2.08 -14.85 10.30
N ALA A 25 0.81 -14.47 10.50
CA ALA A 25 0.13 -13.45 9.70
C ALA A 25 0.80 -12.08 9.83
N GLY A 26 1.14 -11.66 11.05
CA GLY A 26 1.85 -10.40 11.28
C GLY A 26 3.22 -10.37 10.60
N ASN A 27 3.95 -11.49 10.61
CA ASN A 27 5.24 -11.61 9.92
C ASN A 27 5.11 -11.64 8.41
N ALA A 28 4.08 -12.30 7.86
CA ALA A 28 3.80 -12.29 6.43
C ALA A 28 3.49 -10.87 5.93
N ILE A 29 2.62 -10.15 6.64
CA ILE A 29 2.26 -8.75 6.32
C ILE A 29 3.46 -7.81 6.45
N LYS A 30 4.37 -8.03 7.41
CA LYS A 30 5.61 -7.25 7.51
C LYS A 30 6.60 -7.55 6.39
N LYS A 31 6.66 -8.82 5.95
CA LYS A 31 7.57 -9.30 4.90
C LYS A 31 7.12 -8.86 3.52
N GLU A 32 5.81 -8.90 3.27
CA GLU A 32 5.17 -8.28 2.12
C GLU A 32 5.09 -6.78 2.39
N GLN A 33 6.15 -6.03 2.04
CA GLN A 33 6.30 -4.60 2.31
C GLN A 33 4.95 -3.88 2.36
N PRO A 34 4.52 -3.36 3.52
CA PRO A 34 3.25 -2.67 3.61
C PRO A 34 3.26 -1.59 2.55
N ILE A 35 2.25 -1.64 1.69
CA ILE A 35 2.06 -0.69 0.60
C ILE A 35 2.33 0.70 1.17
N LEU A 36 3.41 1.34 0.73
CA LEU A 36 3.77 2.65 1.28
C LEU A 36 2.60 3.60 1.05
N GLU A 37 1.98 4.01 2.16
CA GLU A 37 0.89 5.00 2.16
C GLU A 37 1.37 6.34 1.60
N LYS A 38 2.67 6.63 1.73
CA LYS A 38 3.32 7.84 1.24
C LYS A 38 4.33 7.50 0.15
N LEU A 39 4.11 8.04 -1.05
CA LEU A 39 5.00 7.88 -2.20
C LEU A 39 5.82 9.15 -2.41
N THR A 40 7.11 9.00 -2.72
CA THR A 40 7.91 10.14 -3.20
C THR A 40 7.48 10.50 -4.62
N LYS A 41 7.73 11.75 -5.05
CA LYS A 41 7.46 12.19 -6.44
C LYS A 41 8.08 11.26 -7.48
N ALA A 42 9.33 10.80 -7.26
CA ALA A 42 10.01 9.90 -8.17
C ALA A 42 9.30 8.54 -8.30
N THR A 43 8.85 7.97 -7.17
CA THR A 43 8.10 6.71 -7.16
C THR A 43 6.74 6.87 -7.82
N ALA A 44 6.02 7.97 -7.54
CA ALA A 44 4.73 8.25 -8.15
C ALA A 44 4.82 8.43 -9.68
N TYR A 45 5.83 9.16 -10.17
CA TYR A 45 6.07 9.30 -11.61
C TYR A 45 6.36 7.96 -12.30
N ARG A 46 7.03 7.02 -11.61
CA ARG A 46 7.32 5.68 -12.14
C ARG A 46 6.08 4.79 -12.16
N LEU A 47 5.16 4.93 -11.20
CA LEU A 47 3.95 4.09 -11.10
C LEU A 47 2.81 4.57 -12.01
N TYR A 48 2.52 5.87 -12.00
CA TYR A 48 1.34 6.43 -12.69
C TYR A 48 1.70 7.24 -13.94
N GLY A 49 2.99 7.47 -14.20
CA GLY A 49 3.48 8.26 -15.32
C GLY A 49 3.55 9.76 -15.00
N ARG A 50 4.60 10.43 -15.50
CA ARG A 50 4.86 11.85 -15.21
C ARG A 50 3.74 12.78 -15.68
N SER A 51 3.26 12.60 -16.90
CA SER A 51 2.20 13.44 -17.47
C SER A 51 0.89 13.37 -16.67
N ASN A 52 0.57 12.21 -16.09
CA ASN A 52 -0.64 12.04 -15.28
C ASN A 52 -0.50 12.73 -13.94
N ILE A 53 0.62 12.53 -13.23
CA ILE A 53 0.87 13.18 -11.94
C ILE A 53 0.91 14.72 -12.10
N ASP A 54 1.64 15.23 -13.09
CA ASP A 54 1.74 16.68 -13.33
C ASP A 54 0.38 17.29 -13.67
N ARG A 55 -0.45 16.55 -14.41
CA ARG A 55 -1.84 16.94 -14.71
C ARG A 55 -2.71 16.94 -13.47
N TRP A 56 -2.69 15.88 -12.66
CA TRP A 56 -3.49 15.78 -11.44
C TRP A 56 -3.10 16.85 -10.42
N LEU A 57 -1.81 17.17 -10.32
CA LEU A 57 -1.32 18.30 -9.51
C LEU A 57 -1.85 19.65 -10.02
N ARG A 58 -1.85 19.85 -11.34
CA ARG A 58 -2.37 21.09 -11.96
C ARG A 58 -3.88 21.23 -11.78
N GLU A 59 -4.61 20.12 -11.88
CA GLU A 59 -6.07 20.07 -11.69
C GLU A 59 -6.48 20.08 -10.21
N GLY A 60 -5.53 20.00 -9.27
CA GLY A 60 -5.79 19.99 -7.83
C GLY A 60 -6.44 18.71 -7.32
N LEU A 61 -6.30 17.61 -8.05
CA LEU A 61 -6.90 16.31 -7.72
C LEU A 61 -6.08 15.53 -6.69
N ILE A 62 -4.78 15.84 -6.57
CA ILE A 62 -3.86 15.25 -5.60
C ILE A 62 -3.07 16.34 -4.90
N SER A 63 -2.75 16.12 -3.63
CA SER A 63 -1.99 17.09 -2.82
C SER A 63 -0.58 16.59 -2.53
N THR A 64 0.39 17.51 -2.50
CA THR A 64 1.74 17.22 -2.01
C THR A 64 1.88 17.61 -0.57
N HIS A 65 2.34 16.67 0.26
CA HIS A 65 2.70 16.92 1.65
C HIS A 65 4.21 17.03 1.79
N THR A 66 4.67 18.10 2.43
CA THR A 66 6.09 18.25 2.77
C THR A 66 6.24 17.88 4.24
N ASP A 67 7.13 16.95 4.51
CA ASP A 67 7.52 16.59 5.87
C ASP A 67 8.54 17.61 6.43
N ASP A 68 8.75 17.63 7.74
CA ASP A 68 9.71 18.54 8.41
C ASP A 68 11.13 18.42 7.82
N SER A 69 11.43 17.26 7.23
CA SER A 69 12.66 16.96 6.49
C SER A 69 12.74 17.57 5.08
N SER A 70 11.83 18.47 4.70
CA SER A 70 11.71 19.09 3.36
C SER A 70 11.47 18.10 2.21
N LYS A 71 11.16 16.84 2.53
CA LYS A 71 10.83 15.82 1.54
C LYS A 71 9.36 15.93 1.17
N THR A 72 9.09 16.00 -0.12
CA THR A 72 7.73 16.02 -0.66
C THR A 72 7.22 14.62 -0.95
N PHE A 73 6.07 14.30 -0.39
CA PHE A 73 5.36 13.04 -0.55
C PHE A 73 3.97 13.27 -1.12
N LEU A 74 3.44 12.24 -1.74
CA LEU A 74 2.09 12.13 -2.27
C LEU A 74 1.40 10.99 -1.53
N ASP A 75 0.13 11.18 -1.17
CA ASP A 75 -0.66 10.11 -0.59
C ASP A 75 -1.03 9.09 -1.67
N ARG A 76 -0.75 7.82 -1.40
CA ARG A 76 -1.07 6.74 -2.32
C ARG A 76 -2.57 6.53 -2.43
N SER A 77 -3.35 6.74 -1.37
CA SER A 77 -4.81 6.58 -1.40
C SER A 77 -5.45 7.57 -2.37
N GLU A 78 -5.00 8.84 -2.35
CA GLU A 78 -5.43 9.86 -3.32
C GLU A 78 -5.07 9.45 -4.75
N LEU A 79 -3.83 8.99 -4.97
CA LEU A 79 -3.36 8.55 -6.29
C LEU A 79 -4.15 7.36 -6.84
N GLU A 80 -4.42 6.34 -6.04
CA GLU A 80 -5.22 5.19 -6.45
C GLU A 80 -6.68 5.59 -6.72
N THR A 81 -7.25 6.49 -5.91
CA THR A 81 -8.62 7.00 -6.09
C THR A 81 -8.74 7.80 -7.39
N VAL A 82 -7.80 8.70 -7.65
CA VAL A 82 -7.77 9.49 -8.89
C VAL A 82 -7.50 8.57 -10.08
N SER A 83 -6.57 7.62 -9.96
CA SER A 83 -6.29 6.65 -11.04
C SER A 83 -7.51 5.78 -11.37
N GLY A 84 -8.21 5.26 -10.36
CA GLY A 84 -9.39 4.41 -10.55
C GLY A 84 -10.63 5.19 -11.02
N SER A 85 -10.78 6.45 -10.61
CA SER A 85 -11.83 7.34 -11.12
C SER A 85 -11.50 7.95 -12.47
N SER A 86 -10.22 7.98 -12.84
CA SER A 86 -9.72 8.42 -14.15
C SER A 86 -10.00 7.37 -15.22
N ASN A 87 -11.27 7.01 -15.39
CA ASN A 87 -11.86 6.24 -16.49
C ASN A 87 -11.86 7.01 -17.81
N ARG A 88 -10.93 7.95 -18.00
CA ARG A 88 -10.85 8.78 -19.20
C ARG A 88 -10.14 8.01 -20.31
N ILE A 89 -10.74 6.88 -20.71
CA ILE A 89 -10.60 6.37 -22.08
C ILE A 89 -10.88 7.57 -22.95
N THR A 90 -9.86 8.06 -23.65
CA THR A 90 -10.01 9.19 -24.54
C THR A 90 -10.74 8.65 -25.76
N TYR A 91 -12.08 8.70 -25.73
CA TYR A 91 -12.95 8.28 -26.83
C TYR A 91 -12.90 9.21 -28.04
N LEU A 92 -12.16 10.32 -27.93
CA LEU A 92 -11.90 11.20 -29.04
C LEU A 92 -10.64 10.71 -29.75
N PRO A 93 -10.73 10.16 -30.98
CA PRO A 93 -9.54 9.85 -31.75
C PRO A 93 -8.74 11.15 -31.88
N VAL A 94 -7.48 11.11 -31.42
CA VAL A 94 -6.55 12.21 -31.64
C VAL A 94 -6.39 12.28 -33.16
N THR A 95 -7.00 13.29 -33.78
CA THR A 95 -6.75 13.55 -35.21
C THR A 95 -5.27 13.89 -35.29
N ASP A 96 -4.49 12.98 -35.89
CA ASP A 96 -3.10 13.20 -36.25
C ASP A 96 -2.96 14.58 -36.89
N ARG A 97 -2.05 15.39 -36.34
CA ARG A 97 -1.63 16.66 -36.92
C ARG A 97 -0.25 16.51 -37.51
#